data_AF-A0A3G3JYQ6-F1
#
_entry.id   AF-A0A3G3JYQ6-F1
#
_cell.length_a   1.000
_cell.length_b   1.000
_cell.length_c   1.000
_cell.angle_alpha   90.00
_cell.angle_beta   90.00
_cell.angle_gamma   90.00
#
_symmetry.space_group_name_H-M   'P 1'
#
loop_
_entity.id
_entity.type
_entity.pdbx_description
1 polymer ?
#
loop_
_entity_poly.entity_id
_entity_poly.type
_entity_poly.pdbx_seq_one_letter_code
_entity_poly.pdbx_strand_id
1 'polypeptide(L)'
;MSKKPELYPCIRCLRMPQENERFCADCGTPVQNRCSDEPGILRRGCRFVNPPTAAYCVKCGEPTVYQRNGLIGPLHPNGSKPSFLGFQ
;
A
#
# COMPACT_ATOMS: atom_id res chain seq x y z
N MET A 1 17.86 10.44 12.23
CA MET A 1 17.94 9.00 11.86
C MET A 1 16.86 8.72 10.83
N SER A 2 17.20 8.59 9.55
CA SER A 2 16.22 8.19 8.53
C SER A 2 15.88 6.72 8.73
N LYS A 3 14.61 6.42 9.05
CA LYS A 3 14.13 5.04 9.19
C LYS A 3 14.32 4.34 7.84
N LYS A 4 15.18 3.34 7.77
CA LYS A 4 15.33 2.51 6.56
C LYS A 4 13.96 1.89 6.24
N PRO A 5 13.47 1.94 4.99
CA PRO A 5 12.24 1.25 4.64
C PRO A 5 12.42 -0.25 4.88
N GLU A 6 11.52 -0.86 5.67
CA GLU A 6 11.48 -2.30 5.80
C GLU A 6 11.10 -2.90 4.44
N LEU A 7 12.03 -3.66 3.85
CA LEU A 7 11.80 -4.37 2.61
C LEU A 7 11.28 -5.78 2.93
N TYR A 8 10.16 -6.12 2.31
CA TYR A 8 9.56 -7.45 2.39
C TYR A 8 9.79 -8.18 1.05
N PRO A 9 9.84 -9.52 1.05
CA PRO A 9 9.82 -10.29 -0.19
C PRO A 9 8.62 -9.91 -1.05
N CYS A 10 8.78 -9.93 -2.37
CA CYS A 10 7.68 -9.69 -3.29
C CYS A 10 6.51 -10.63 -2.96
N ILE A 11 5.32 -10.07 -2.73
CA ILE A 11 4.14 -10.85 -2.35
C ILE A 11 3.72 -11.89 -3.41
N ARG A 12 4.13 -11.69 -4.66
CA ARG A 12 3.76 -12.55 -5.79
C ARG A 12 4.79 -13.64 -6.10
N CYS A 13 6.08 -13.31 -6.13
CA CYS A 13 7.14 -14.22 -6.55
C CYS A 13 8.26 -14.44 -5.53
N LEU A 14 8.17 -13.83 -4.34
CA LEU A 14 9.11 -13.96 -3.22
C LEU A 14 10.54 -13.44 -3.46
N ARG A 15 10.84 -12.85 -4.63
CA ARG A 15 12.09 -12.13 -4.87
C ARG A 15 12.27 -11.00 -3.84
N MET A 16 13.46 -10.87 -3.25
CA MET A 16 13.78 -9.70 -2.42
C MET A 16 14.03 -8.45 -3.28
N PRO A 17 13.29 -7.36 -3.06
CA PRO A 17 13.50 -6.10 -3.76
C PRO A 17 14.74 -5.36 -3.25
N GLN A 18 15.31 -4.51 -4.09
CA GLN A 18 16.35 -3.54 -3.71
C GLN A 18 15.74 -2.26 -3.12
N GLU A 19 16.51 -1.47 -2.36
CA GLU A 19 16.03 -0.29 -1.59
C GLU A 19 15.23 0.76 -2.40
N ASN A 20 15.44 0.84 -3.71
CA ASN A 20 14.83 1.85 -4.57
C ASN A 20 13.86 1.28 -5.61
N GLU A 21 13.61 -0.04 -5.60
CA GLU A 21 12.63 -0.64 -6.50
C GLU A 21 11.22 -0.17 -6.11
N ARG A 22 10.42 0.25 -7.10
CA ARG A 22 8.98 0.51 -6.91
C ARG A 22 8.13 -0.70 -7.29
N PHE A 23 8.62 -1.46 -8.27
CA PHE A 23 8.01 -2.66 -8.81
C PHE A 23 9.06 -3.76 -8.83
N CYS A 24 8.62 -5.00 -8.61
CA CYS A 24 9.49 -6.17 -8.64
C CYS A 24 10.02 -6.37 -10.05
N ALA A 25 11.35 -6.48 -10.20
CA ALA A 25 11.99 -6.66 -11.51
C ALA A 25 11.54 -7.95 -12.24
N ASP A 26 11.13 -8.98 -11.50
CA ASP A 26 10.80 -10.29 -12.10
C ASP A 26 9.33 -10.42 -12.50
N CYS A 27 8.42 -9.77 -11.77
CA CYS A 27 6.97 -9.96 -11.98
C CYS A 27 6.15 -8.66 -12.08
N GLY A 28 6.78 -7.49 -11.99
CA GLY A 28 6.13 -6.18 -12.11
C GLY A 28 5.21 -5.80 -10.94
N THR A 29 5.10 -6.63 -9.90
CA THR A 29 4.22 -6.36 -8.75
C THR A 29 4.79 -5.23 -7.89
N PRO A 30 3.98 -4.27 -7.39
CA PRO A 30 4.46 -3.24 -6.48
C PRO A 30 5.17 -3.86 -5.26
N VAL A 31 6.34 -3.34 -4.88
CA VAL A 31 7.14 -3.94 -3.78
C VAL A 31 6.83 -3.37 -2.40
N GLN A 32 6.11 -2.25 -2.35
CA GLN A 32 5.67 -1.60 -1.11
C GLN A 32 4.16 -1.39 -1.15
N ASN A 33 3.51 -1.68 -0.03
CA ASN A 33 2.06 -1.54 0.11
C ASN A 33 1.65 -0.09 0.42
N ARG A 34 1.81 0.80 -0.55
CA ARG A 34 1.46 2.22 -0.42
C ARG A 34 -0.04 2.45 -0.39
N CYS A 35 -0.47 3.53 0.27
CA CYS A 35 -1.82 4.07 0.09
C CYS A 35 -2.03 4.41 -1.39
N SER A 36 -3.20 4.09 -1.93
CA SER A 36 -3.54 4.37 -3.33
C SER A 36 -4.00 5.81 -3.59
N ASP A 37 -4.10 6.63 -2.55
CA ASP A 37 -4.35 8.06 -2.66
C ASP A 37 -3.05 8.78 -3.03
N GLU A 38 -2.84 8.91 -4.35
CA GLU A 38 -1.71 9.61 -4.96
C GLU A 38 -1.92 11.14 -4.93
N PRO A 39 -0.86 11.94 -4.78
CA PRO A 39 -0.93 13.39 -4.88
C PRO A 39 -1.33 13.82 -6.29
N GLY A 40 -2.15 14.87 -6.35
CA GLY A 40 -2.46 15.59 -7.58
C GLY A 40 -2.18 17.08 -7.41
N ILE A 41 -2.52 17.88 -8.43
CA ILE A 41 -2.31 19.34 -8.40
C ILE A 41 -3.05 19.99 -7.22
N LEU A 42 -4.24 19.50 -6.91
CA LEU A 42 -5.13 20.07 -5.88
C LEU A 42 -5.16 19.27 -4.57
N ARG A 43 -4.51 18.10 -4.50
CA ARG A 43 -4.59 17.20 -3.34
C ARG A 43 -3.20 16.68 -2.97
N ARG A 44 -2.86 16.73 -1.69
CA ARG A 44 -1.54 16.29 -1.19
C ARG A 44 -1.31 14.77 -1.31
N GLY A 45 -2.38 13.98 -1.46
CA GLY A 45 -2.34 12.52 -1.36
C GLY A 45 -1.90 12.03 0.03
N CYS A 46 -2.04 10.73 0.28
CA CYS A 46 -1.62 10.13 1.54
C CYS A 46 -0.20 9.57 1.46
N ARG A 47 0.09 8.78 0.40
CA ARG A 47 1.39 8.10 0.15
C ARG A 47 1.96 7.25 1.30
N PHE A 48 1.20 7.03 2.37
CA PHE A 48 1.65 6.25 3.53
C PHE A 48 1.98 4.81 3.12
N VAL A 49 3.12 4.28 3.57
CA VAL A 49 3.50 2.88 3.34
C VAL A 49 2.90 2.03 4.46
N ASN A 50 2.00 1.13 4.10
CA ASN A 50 1.29 0.26 5.03
C ASN A 50 2.00 -1.08 5.20
N PRO A 51 1.67 -1.85 6.26
CA PRO A 51 2.06 -3.25 6.37
C PRO A 51 1.64 -4.06 5.13
N PRO A 52 2.38 -5.11 4.74
CA PRO A 52 2.10 -5.88 3.53
C PRO A 52 0.74 -6.59 3.53
N THR A 53 0.15 -6.83 4.71
CA THR A 53 -1.16 -7.47 4.88
C THR A 53 -2.33 -6.49 4.91
N ALA A 54 -2.08 -5.18 4.90
CA ALA A 54 -3.13 -4.17 5.06
C ALA A 54 -3.86 -3.89 3.74
N ALA A 55 -5.13 -4.29 3.63
CA ALA A 55 -5.97 -4.00 2.48
C ALA A 55 -6.38 -2.52 2.37
N TYR A 56 -6.42 -1.81 3.50
CA TYR A 56 -6.75 -0.40 3.61
C TYR A 56 -5.65 0.38 4.33
N CYS A 57 -5.53 1.66 3.98
CA CYS A 57 -4.53 2.54 4.55
C CYS A 57 -4.84 2.84 6.02
N VAL A 58 -3.92 2.54 6.92
CA VAL A 58 -4.10 2.77 8.37
C VAL A 58 -4.24 4.25 8.73
N LYS A 59 -3.81 5.15 7.84
CA LYS A 59 -3.83 6.60 8.08
C LYS A 59 -5.10 7.29 7.58
N CYS A 60 -5.67 6.86 6.46
CA CYS A 60 -6.79 7.56 5.81
C CYS A 60 -7.92 6.66 5.33
N GLY A 61 -7.80 5.34 5.49
CA GLY A 61 -8.80 4.36 5.12
C GLY A 61 -8.87 4.01 3.64
N GLU A 62 -8.30 4.82 2.73
CA GLU A 62 -8.29 4.50 1.30
C GLU A 62 -7.65 3.13 1.03
N PRO A 63 -8.10 2.40 -0.02
CA PRO A 63 -7.47 1.14 -0.39
C PRO A 63 -5.97 1.27 -0.55
N THR A 64 -5.23 0.21 -0.29
CA THR A 64 -3.80 0.19 -0.63
C THR A 64 -3.59 -0.22 -2.07
N VAL A 65 -2.38 0.03 -2.60
CA VAL A 65 -2.01 -0.43 -3.94
C VAL A 65 -2.07 -1.96 -4.03
N TYR A 66 -1.77 -2.70 -2.95
CA TYR A 66 -1.89 -4.16 -3.00
C TYR A 66 -3.35 -4.60 -3.14
N GLN A 67 -4.28 -3.97 -2.42
CA GLN A 67 -5.71 -4.26 -2.54
C GLN A 67 -6.23 -3.91 -3.93
N ARG A 68 -5.88 -2.72 -4.48
CA ARG A 68 -6.33 -2.32 -5.83
C ARG A 68 -5.82 -3.25 -6.92
N ASN A 69 -4.64 -3.83 -6.74
CA ASN A 69 -4.05 -4.79 -7.67
C ASN A 69 -4.49 -6.24 -7.39
N GLY A 70 -5.41 -6.48 -6.45
CA GLY A 70 -5.92 -7.82 -6.14
C GLY A 70 -4.89 -8.75 -5.48
N LEU A 71 -3.79 -8.20 -4.94
CA LEU A 71 -2.74 -8.99 -4.27
C LEU A 71 -3.15 -9.44 -2.88
N ILE A 72 -4.05 -8.69 -2.25
CA ILE A 72 -4.62 -8.97 -0.93
C ILE A 72 -6.10 -8.56 -0.90
N GLY A 73 -6.88 -9.25 -0.07
CA GLY A 73 -8.27 -8.91 0.23
C GLY A 73 -8.46 -8.33 1.63
N PRO A 74 -9.62 -7.72 1.92
CA PRO A 74 -9.99 -7.37 3.28
C PRO A 74 -10.08 -8.63 4.17
N LEU A 75 -9.76 -8.48 5.45
CA LEU A 75 -9.80 -9.58 6.42
C LEU A 75 -11.21 -10.16 6.60
N HIS A 76 -12.24 -9.32 6.48
CA HIS A 76 -13.63 -9.73 6.54
C HIS A 76 -14.27 -9.75 5.15
N PRO A 77 -15.08 -10.77 4.82
CA PRO A 77 -15.92 -10.76 3.62
C PRO A 77 -16.78 -9.49 3.63
N ASN A 78 -16.76 -8.73 2.53
CA ASN A 78 -17.43 -7.43 2.39
C ASN A 78 -16.88 -6.29 3.27
N GLY A 79 -15.68 -6.43 3.86
CA GLY A 79 -15.02 -5.32 4.53
C GLY A 79 -14.78 -4.17 3.54
N SER A 80 -15.49 -3.06 3.72
CA SER A 80 -15.39 -1.86 2.88
C SER A 80 -14.41 -0.85 3.46
N LYS A 81 -14.09 0.18 2.66
CA LYS A 81 -13.29 1.33 3.11
C LYS A 81 -13.82 1.84 4.46
N PRO A 82 -12.99 1.90 5.53
CA PRO A 82 -13.43 2.45 6.80
C PRO A 82 -13.88 3.90 6.59
N SER A 83 -15.12 4.17 6.98
CA SER A 83 -15.74 5.49 6.89
C SER A 83 -15.25 6.31 8.06
N PHE A 84 -14.10 6.95 7.91
CA PHE A 84 -13.69 8.02 8.82
C PHE A 84 -14.59 9.22 8.51
N LEU A 85 -15.70 9.36 9.25
CA LEU A 85 -16.43 10.64 9.31
C LEU A 85 -15.40 11.69 9.75
N GLY A 86 -15.01 12.55 8.81
CA GLY A 86 -14.00 13.56 9.05
C GLY A 86 -14.44 14.50 10.16
N PHE A 87 -13.66 14.56 11.24
CA PHE A 87 -13.57 15.79 12.01
C PHE A 87 -12.83 16.79 11.10
N GLN A 88 -13.62 17.71 10.55
CA GLN A 88 -13.14 18.94 9.91
C GLN A 88 -12.41 19.81 10.93
#